data_AF-A0A0K9P1A5-F1
#
_entry.id   AF-A0A0K9P1A5-F1
#
_cell.length_a   1.000
_cell.length_b   1.000
_cell.length_c   1.000
_cell.angle_alpha   90.00
_cell.angle_beta   90.00
_cell.angle_gamma   90.00
#
_symmetry.space_group_name_H-M   'P 1'
#
loop_
_entity.id
_entity.type
_entity.pdbx_description
1 polymer ?
#
loop_
_entity_poly.entity_id
_entity_poly.type
_entity_poly.pdbx_seq_one_letter_code
_entity_poly.pdbx_strand_id
1 'polypeptide(L)'
;MSLQCPEFRYVTEEALLEWKSTASGGCFKIQNSVPMDRFVYELCWASIKGDLPVQKCKIALDSVTFSDINSNEGLDSVLADILAHLAQDPSIPGDFRTRLVKLAKWSVDSSLVPQRLLQERCEEDFLWDSDLIKMKAQDLRIKEIRVNTRLLYQQTKFNLLREESEGYAKLVTLLSQSGLDLISDGVSESTISVIKSLIGHFDLDPNRVFDIVLECFELHPNCSIFYNLIPIFPKSNASQILGFKFQYYQRMEVNNPVPLGLYQLAALLVKAGLIDLDSVCVHLLPKDNEAFDHYNTFLTKRLDEVNKIGKINLAATGRDLMEEDKQEAATDLFVALDMENESVVELLPELESNQWLGLLIGFLSVDDWCHAHVLFDRLSHLNPTKHIQICDELLRYIPYITMSYCFFF
;
A
#
# COMPACT_ATOMS: atom_id res chain seq x y z
N MET A 1 14.00 18.74 46.71
CA MET A 1 15.41 18.37 46.99
C MET A 1 16.25 19.58 46.63
N SER A 2 17.12 20.05 47.52
CA SER A 2 18.04 21.15 47.21
C SER A 2 19.01 20.70 46.12
N LEU A 3 19.31 21.54 45.13
CA LEU A 3 20.34 21.23 44.13
C LEU A 3 21.63 20.82 44.83
N GLN A 4 22.13 19.64 44.51
CA GLN A 4 23.48 19.25 44.88
C GLN A 4 24.44 19.97 43.95
N CYS A 5 24.89 21.14 44.37
CA CYS A 5 26.01 21.79 43.71
C CYS A 5 27.24 20.86 43.77
N PRO A 6 27.97 20.65 42.67
CA PRO A 6 29.26 19.97 42.73
C PRO A 6 30.22 20.65 43.69
N GLU A 7 31.04 19.81 44.32
CA GLU A 7 32.25 20.27 44.99
C GLU A 7 33.21 20.82 43.94
N PHE A 8 33.44 22.13 43.97
CA PHE A 8 34.41 22.79 43.09
C PHE A 8 35.83 22.46 43.54
N ARG A 9 36.57 21.71 42.73
CA ARG A 9 37.97 21.34 43.02
C ARG A 9 38.96 22.20 42.24
N TYR A 10 38.57 22.67 41.07
CA TYR A 10 39.45 23.37 40.14
C TYR A 10 38.98 24.78 39.82
N VAL A 11 37.66 25.03 39.83
CA VAL A 11 37.09 26.38 39.73
C VAL A 11 36.95 26.97 41.13
N THR A 12 38.06 27.44 41.71
CA THR A 12 38.09 28.04 43.05
C THR A 12 37.54 29.48 43.06
N GLU A 13 37.15 29.99 44.23
CA GLU A 13 36.70 31.39 44.38
C GLU A 13 37.76 32.40 43.96
N GLU A 14 39.05 32.10 44.20
CA GLU A 14 40.19 32.91 43.77
C GLU A 14 40.28 32.99 42.24
N ALA A 15 40.18 31.86 41.54
CA ALA A 15 40.17 31.81 40.08
C ALA A 15 38.98 32.58 39.49
N LEU A 16 37.80 32.49 40.12
CA LEU A 16 36.61 33.23 39.71
C LEU A 16 36.80 34.75 39.87
N LEU A 17 37.41 35.21 40.96
CA LEU A 17 37.72 36.63 41.16
C LEU A 17 38.75 37.14 40.15
N GLU A 18 39.76 36.34 39.83
CA GLU A 18 40.78 36.67 38.84
C GLU A 18 40.21 36.73 37.42
N TRP A 19 39.39 35.77 37.01
CA TRP A 19 38.71 35.83 35.71
C TRP A 19 37.72 37.00 35.63
N LYS A 20 37.06 37.38 36.73
CA LYS A 20 36.22 38.57 36.81
C LYS A 20 37.00 39.89 36.70
N SER A 21 38.20 39.97 37.27
CA SER A 21 39.00 41.19 37.29
C SER A 21 39.84 41.36 36.02
N THR A 22 40.23 40.27 35.36
CA THR A 22 41.00 40.34 34.11
C THR A 22 40.17 40.95 32.98
N ALA A 23 40.65 42.09 32.48
CA ALA A 23 40.20 42.71 31.25
C ALA A 23 41.00 42.10 30.09
N SER A 24 40.43 41.10 29.41
CA SER A 24 40.81 40.54 28.09
C SER A 24 42.30 40.36 27.72
N GLY A 25 43.24 40.40 28.66
CA GLY A 25 44.68 40.43 28.35
C GLY A 25 45.64 40.11 29.50
N GLY A 26 45.14 39.78 30.69
CA GLY A 26 45.98 39.22 31.77
C GLY A 26 45.91 37.69 31.74
N CYS A 27 47.04 37.02 31.51
CA CYS A 27 47.11 35.56 31.40
C CYS A 27 47.26 34.95 32.80
N PHE A 28 46.18 34.94 33.58
CA PHE A 28 46.09 34.01 34.72
C PHE A 28 46.15 32.60 34.16
N LYS A 29 46.97 31.73 34.75
CA LYS A 29 47.06 30.31 34.38
C LYS A 29 46.93 29.46 35.62
N ILE A 30 46.06 28.45 35.54
CA ILE A 30 46.00 27.42 36.58
C ILE A 30 47.30 26.61 36.51
N GLN A 31 48.03 26.54 37.62
CA GLN A 31 49.39 25.97 37.64
C GLN A 31 49.42 24.45 37.43
N ASN A 32 48.37 23.75 37.82
CA ASN A 32 48.29 22.30 37.72
C ASN A 32 47.46 21.88 36.50
N SER A 33 47.90 20.80 35.86
CA SER A 33 47.12 20.15 34.83
C SER A 33 45.84 19.55 35.42
N VAL A 34 44.71 19.74 34.75
CA VAL A 34 43.39 19.35 35.26
C VAL A 34 42.63 18.45 34.27
N PRO A 35 41.79 17.52 34.78
CA PRO A 35 40.89 16.74 33.96
C PRO A 35 39.89 17.63 33.23
N MET A 36 39.71 17.35 31.95
CA MET A 36 38.98 18.23 31.03
C MET A 36 37.47 18.21 31.27
N ASP A 37 36.92 17.01 31.40
CA ASP A 37 35.53 16.74 31.78
C ASP A 37 35.14 17.44 33.09
N ARG A 38 35.95 17.27 34.14
CA ARG A 38 35.67 17.83 35.46
C ARG A 38 35.77 19.34 35.48
N PHE A 39 36.80 19.90 34.83
CA PHE A 39 36.97 21.35 34.76
C PHE A 39 35.84 22.01 33.99
N VAL A 40 35.49 21.49 32.81
CA VAL A 40 34.39 22.04 31.98
C VAL A 40 33.06 21.94 32.72
N TYR A 41 32.81 20.84 33.43
CA TYR A 41 31.59 20.66 34.22
C TYR A 41 31.49 21.70 35.36
N GLU A 42 32.57 21.89 36.11
CA GLU A 42 32.64 22.92 37.15
C GLU A 42 32.48 24.34 36.57
N LEU A 43 33.10 24.61 35.42
CA LEU A 43 32.98 25.90 34.73
C LEU A 43 31.55 26.19 34.26
N CYS A 44 30.88 25.21 33.66
CA CYS A 44 29.46 25.30 33.31
C CYS A 44 28.61 25.58 34.55
N TRP A 45 28.89 24.91 35.67
CA TRP A 45 28.15 25.13 36.91
C TRP A 45 28.38 26.52 37.52
N ALA A 46 29.61 27.04 37.48
CA ALA A 46 29.92 28.40 37.93
C ALA A 46 29.19 29.45 37.09
N SER A 47 29.11 29.25 35.77
CA SER A 47 28.35 30.13 34.86
C SER A 47 26.85 30.02 35.08
N ILE A 48 26.33 28.81 35.32
CA ILE A 48 24.93 28.60 35.67
C ILE A 48 24.60 29.27 37.00
N LYS A 49 25.46 29.21 38.02
CA LYS A 49 25.22 29.91 39.30
C LYS A 49 25.17 31.43 39.15
N GLY A 50 25.79 31.97 38.10
CA GLY A 50 25.99 33.40 37.92
C GLY A 50 27.30 33.89 38.55
N ASP A 51 28.13 32.98 39.03
CA ASP A 51 29.43 33.28 39.60
C ASP A 51 30.44 33.67 38.51
N LEU A 52 30.20 33.35 37.24
CA LEU A 52 31.02 33.82 36.12
C LEU A 52 30.13 34.28 34.95
N PRO A 53 30.36 35.47 34.38
CA PRO A 53 29.70 35.88 33.15
C PRO A 53 30.08 34.98 31.98
N VAL A 54 29.11 34.63 31.14
CA VAL A 54 29.26 33.67 30.03
C VAL A 54 30.42 34.05 29.09
N GLN A 55 30.65 35.34 28.82
CA GLN A 55 31.72 35.82 27.95
C GLN A 55 33.13 35.52 28.48
N LYS A 56 33.27 35.34 29.80
CA LYS A 56 34.54 35.08 30.47
C LYS A 56 34.89 33.60 30.52
N CYS A 57 33.98 32.70 30.13
CA CYS A 57 34.26 31.26 30.09
C CYS A 57 35.39 30.93 29.11
N LYS A 58 35.52 31.67 28.00
CA LYS A 58 36.61 31.46 27.05
C LYS A 58 37.97 31.76 27.67
N ILE A 59 38.06 32.83 28.46
CA ILE A 59 39.27 33.20 29.20
C ILE A 59 39.64 32.11 30.22
N ALA A 60 38.64 31.54 30.88
CA ALA A 60 38.85 30.42 31.80
C ALA A 60 39.35 29.16 31.07
N LEU A 61 38.77 28.81 29.92
CA LEU A 61 39.22 27.67 29.10
C LEU A 61 40.65 27.88 28.56
N ASP A 62 40.99 29.09 28.12
CA ASP A 62 42.32 29.44 27.61
C ASP A 62 43.39 29.49 28.72
N SER A 63 42.99 29.61 29.99
CA SER A 63 43.88 29.68 31.16
C SER A 63 44.40 28.32 31.65
N VAL A 64 43.91 27.22 31.08
CA VAL A 64 44.10 25.88 31.62
C VAL A 64 44.90 24.98 30.67
N THR A 65 45.70 24.09 31.25
CA THR A 65 46.33 22.98 30.52
C THR A 65 45.67 21.67 30.94
N PHE A 66 45.08 20.96 30.00
CA PHE A 66 44.35 19.71 30.29
C PHE A 66 45.30 18.52 30.39
N SER A 67 45.03 17.59 31.32
CA SER A 67 45.83 16.37 31.49
C SER A 67 45.55 15.34 30.41
N ASP A 68 44.36 15.39 29.82
CA ASP A 68 43.76 14.30 29.05
C ASP A 68 43.79 14.54 27.53
N ILE A 69 44.78 15.28 27.02
CA ILE A 69 44.90 15.65 25.59
C ILE A 69 44.96 14.42 24.66
N ASN A 70 45.17 13.21 25.20
CA ASN A 70 45.25 11.95 24.45
C ASN A 70 43.89 11.25 24.22
N SER A 71 42.79 11.70 24.82
CA SER A 71 41.45 11.20 24.45
C SER A 71 41.04 11.79 23.10
N ASN A 72 40.53 10.97 22.20
CA ASN A 72 40.11 11.35 20.84
C ASN A 72 38.88 12.31 20.80
N GLU A 73 38.48 12.83 21.96
CA GLU A 73 37.31 13.69 22.18
C GLU A 73 37.77 15.14 22.32
N GLY A 74 37.32 15.99 21.41
CA GLY A 74 37.61 17.42 21.43
C GLY A 74 36.85 18.17 22.54
N LEU A 75 37.32 19.38 22.86
CA LEU A 75 36.70 20.29 23.85
C LEU A 75 35.26 20.66 23.49
N ASP A 76 35.00 20.78 22.20
CA ASP A 76 33.68 20.97 21.64
C ASP A 76 32.73 19.82 21.98
N SER A 77 33.19 18.56 21.87
CA SER A 77 32.41 17.38 22.22
C SER A 77 32.13 17.31 23.72
N VAL A 78 33.15 17.43 24.57
CA VAL A 78 32.99 17.34 26.03
C VAL A 78 32.06 18.45 26.55
N LEU A 79 32.22 19.67 26.05
CA LEU A 79 31.34 20.79 26.40
C LEU A 79 29.90 20.54 25.93
N ALA A 80 29.69 19.99 24.73
CA ALA A 80 28.35 19.64 24.26
C ALA A 80 27.68 18.56 25.13
N ASP A 81 28.41 17.52 25.54
CA ASP A 81 27.89 16.47 26.43
C ASP A 81 27.48 17.01 27.79
N ILE A 82 28.32 17.87 28.38
CA ILE A 82 28.04 18.50 29.67
C ILE A 82 26.83 19.42 29.59
N LEU A 83 26.72 20.23 28.53
CA LEU A 83 25.55 21.09 28.31
C LEU A 83 24.27 20.27 28.12
N ALA A 84 24.34 19.19 27.33
CA ALA A 84 23.21 18.29 27.13
C ALA A 84 22.79 17.60 28.43
N HIS A 85 23.76 17.10 29.21
CA HIS A 85 23.49 16.46 30.50
C HIS A 85 22.84 17.42 31.50
N LEU A 86 23.36 18.65 31.61
CA LEU A 86 22.79 19.68 32.47
C LEU A 86 21.40 20.12 32.01
N ALA A 87 21.12 20.11 30.70
CA ALA A 87 19.80 20.47 30.16
C ALA A 87 18.70 19.45 30.54
N GLN A 88 19.07 18.18 30.73
CA GLN A 88 18.14 17.11 31.11
C GLN A 88 17.77 17.10 32.59
N ASP A 89 18.53 17.76 33.46
CA ASP A 89 18.31 17.69 34.90
C ASP A 89 17.07 18.52 35.33
N PRO A 90 15.96 17.86 35.76
CA PRO A 90 14.74 18.56 36.17
C PRO A 90 14.90 19.26 37.52
N SER A 91 15.98 18.99 38.26
CA SER A 91 16.23 19.59 39.58
C SER A 91 16.75 21.03 39.49
N ILE A 92 17.06 21.53 38.28
CA ILE A 92 17.59 22.87 38.03
C ILE A 92 16.46 23.94 38.00
N PRO A 93 16.46 24.93 38.91
CA PRO A 93 15.57 26.08 38.91
C PRO A 93 15.54 26.85 37.58
N GLY A 94 14.39 27.47 37.31
CA GLY A 94 14.17 28.26 36.09
C GLY A 94 15.27 29.30 35.81
N ASP A 95 15.72 30.04 36.83
CA ASP A 95 16.76 31.05 36.66
C ASP A 95 18.10 30.44 36.20
N PHE A 96 18.46 29.29 36.75
CA PHE A 96 19.64 28.53 36.35
C PHE A 96 19.49 27.99 34.92
N ARG A 97 18.29 27.49 34.56
CA ARG A 97 17.98 27.04 33.20
C ARG A 97 18.09 28.18 32.18
N THR A 98 17.63 29.38 32.49
CA THR A 98 17.81 30.54 31.57
C THR A 98 19.28 30.91 31.36
N ARG A 99 20.13 30.74 32.39
CA ARG A 99 21.58 30.95 32.27
C ARG A 99 22.26 29.84 31.47
N LEU A 100 21.83 28.59 31.64
CA LEU A 100 22.28 27.46 30.82
C LEU A 100 21.93 27.65 29.33
N VAL A 101 20.72 28.11 29.03
CA VAL A 101 20.29 28.45 27.66
C VAL A 101 21.19 29.54 27.06
N LYS A 102 21.52 30.59 27.84
CA LYS A 102 22.46 31.64 27.39
C LYS A 102 23.88 31.10 27.18
N LEU A 103 24.33 30.18 28.03
CA LEU A 103 25.63 29.52 27.90
C LEU A 103 25.69 28.71 26.59
N ALA A 104 24.67 27.90 26.31
CA ALA A 104 24.60 27.11 25.08
C ALA A 104 24.58 28.00 23.81
N LYS A 105 23.78 29.08 23.80
CA LYS A 105 23.79 30.07 22.70
C LYS A 105 25.19 30.65 22.48
N TRP A 106 25.82 31.10 23.56
CA TRP A 106 27.16 31.68 23.49
C TRP A 106 28.21 30.67 23.03
N SER A 107 28.13 29.40 23.45
CA SER A 107 29.07 28.35 23.02
C SER A 107 29.05 28.15 21.49
N VAL A 108 27.87 28.28 20.87
CA VAL A 108 27.73 28.24 19.41
C VAL A 108 28.21 29.55 18.77
N ASP A 109 27.76 30.70 19.28
CA ASP A 109 28.14 32.02 18.73
C ASP A 109 29.65 32.28 18.79
N SER A 110 30.31 31.80 19.85
CA SER A 110 31.76 31.93 20.05
C SER A 110 32.59 30.90 19.27
N SER A 111 31.94 30.04 18.48
CA SER A 111 32.54 28.93 17.73
C SER A 111 33.30 27.92 18.61
N LEU A 112 32.94 27.81 19.90
CA LEU A 112 33.49 26.82 20.82
C LEU A 112 32.86 25.43 20.60
N VAL A 113 31.58 25.38 20.24
CA VAL A 113 30.85 24.15 19.95
C VAL A 113 30.12 24.30 18.61
N PRO A 114 30.35 23.42 17.62
CA PRO A 114 29.54 23.39 16.41
C PRO A 114 28.06 23.16 16.74
N GLN A 115 27.17 23.97 16.15
CA GLN A 115 25.72 23.87 16.34
C GLN A 115 25.19 22.43 16.17
N ARG A 116 25.78 21.69 15.23
CA ARG A 116 25.42 20.29 14.94
C ARG A 116 25.56 19.36 16.15
N LEU A 117 26.61 19.52 16.97
CA LEU A 117 26.81 18.64 18.14
C LEU A 117 25.73 18.83 19.20
N LEU A 118 25.29 20.06 19.43
CA LEU A 118 24.18 20.32 20.36
C LEU A 118 22.86 19.79 19.80
N GLN A 119 22.62 19.94 18.49
CA GLN A 119 21.42 19.40 17.83
C GLN A 119 21.34 17.87 17.88
N GLU A 120 22.47 17.17 17.87
CA GLU A 120 22.52 15.70 17.96
C GLU A 120 22.29 15.18 19.39
N ARG A 121 22.54 16.00 20.42
CA ARG A 121 22.64 15.53 21.82
C ARG A 121 21.61 16.12 22.78
N CYS A 122 21.06 17.30 22.47
CA CYS A 122 20.10 17.98 23.33
C CYS A 122 18.63 17.64 22.97
N GLU A 123 17.75 17.76 23.97
CA GLU A 123 16.30 17.57 23.81
C GLU A 123 15.61 18.73 23.06
N GLU A 124 14.41 18.47 22.55
CA GLU A 124 13.73 19.38 21.62
C GLU A 124 13.37 20.72 22.29
N ASP A 125 12.92 20.67 23.55
CA ASP A 125 12.54 21.86 24.32
C ASP A 125 13.76 22.76 24.58
N PHE A 126 14.91 22.17 24.92
CA PHE A 126 16.14 22.92 25.17
C PHE A 126 16.69 23.55 23.88
N LEU A 127 16.65 22.82 22.77
CA LEU A 127 17.05 23.32 21.46
C LEU A 127 16.18 24.50 21.01
N TRP A 128 14.88 24.45 21.31
CA TRP A 128 13.95 25.55 21.04
C TRP A 128 14.24 26.77 21.91
N ASP A 129 14.38 26.59 23.22
CA ASP A 129 14.71 27.68 24.17
C ASP A 129 16.05 28.37 23.81
N SER A 130 17.00 27.57 23.30
CA SER A 130 18.32 28.01 22.87
C SER A 130 18.38 28.58 21.44
N ASP A 131 17.24 28.76 20.75
CA ASP A 131 17.19 29.23 19.36
C ASP A 131 18.10 28.43 18.39
N LEU A 132 18.47 27.20 18.76
CA LEU A 132 19.34 26.33 17.96
C LEU A 132 18.56 25.57 16.89
N ILE A 133 17.23 25.60 16.95
CA ILE A 133 16.31 25.09 15.94
C ILE A 133 15.29 26.17 15.58
N LYS A 134 14.86 26.19 14.31
CA LYS A 134 13.85 27.14 13.80
C LYS A 134 12.42 26.64 13.97
N MET A 135 12.26 25.35 14.28
CA MET A 135 10.97 24.67 14.42
C MET A 135 10.61 24.55 15.90
N LYS A 136 9.31 24.63 16.22
CA LYS A 136 8.84 24.42 17.60
C LYS A 136 9.22 23.01 18.07
N ALA A 137 9.52 22.86 19.36
CA ALA A 137 9.89 21.59 19.97
C ALA A 137 8.85 20.47 19.70
N GLN A 138 7.56 20.78 19.80
CA GLN A 138 6.48 19.82 19.52
C GLN A 138 6.50 19.31 18.06
N ASP A 139 6.79 20.18 17.10
CA ASP A 139 6.85 19.79 15.68
C ASP A 139 8.08 18.92 15.40
N LEU A 140 9.20 19.21 16.08
CA LEU A 140 10.42 18.39 16.00
C LEU A 140 10.14 16.98 16.54
N ARG A 141 9.50 16.88 17.70
CA ARG A 141 9.14 15.60 18.34
C ARG A 141 8.23 14.76 17.45
N ILE A 142 7.22 15.37 16.84
CA ILE A 142 6.33 14.68 15.88
C ILE A 142 7.13 14.16 14.69
N LYS A 143 8.07 14.96 14.15
CA LYS A 143 8.94 14.53 13.05
C LYS A 143 9.86 13.40 13.46
N GLU A 144 10.47 13.47 14.63
CA GLU A 144 11.32 12.42 15.17
C GLU A 144 10.56 11.10 15.30
N ILE A 145 9.36 11.13 15.90
CA ILE A 145 8.50 9.94 16.00
C ILE A 145 8.21 9.36 14.62
N ARG A 146 7.90 10.19 13.63
CA ARG A 146 7.64 9.73 12.25
C ARG A 146 8.88 9.11 11.61
N VAL A 147 10.05 9.72 11.79
CA VAL A 147 11.32 9.22 11.24
C VAL A 147 11.69 7.90 11.91
N ASN A 148 11.64 7.80 13.23
CA ASN A 148 11.93 6.59 13.98
C ASN A 148 10.94 5.46 13.62
N THR A 149 9.65 5.78 13.55
CA THR A 149 8.63 4.80 13.13
C THR A 149 8.91 4.29 11.72
N ARG A 150 9.26 5.20 10.80
CA ARG A 150 9.63 4.84 9.43
C ARG A 150 10.87 3.96 9.39
N LEU A 151 11.92 4.32 10.13
CA LEU A 151 13.19 3.62 10.16
C LEU A 151 13.04 2.21 10.75
N LEU A 152 12.25 2.04 11.81
CA LEU A 152 12.12 0.76 12.52
C LEU A 152 11.06 -0.17 11.91
N TYR A 153 9.96 0.37 11.38
CA TYR A 153 8.80 -0.45 10.98
C TYR A 153 8.53 -0.48 9.48
N GLN A 154 9.11 0.41 8.68
CA GLN A 154 8.95 0.33 7.23
C GLN A 154 9.87 -0.74 6.67
N GLN A 155 9.29 -1.86 6.26
CA GLN A 155 10.02 -2.84 5.44
C GLN A 155 10.22 -2.26 4.04
N THR A 156 11.44 -2.37 3.52
CA THR A 156 11.72 -2.11 2.10
C THR A 156 11.08 -3.24 1.31
N LYS A 157 9.97 -2.94 0.64
CA LYS A 157 9.28 -3.84 -0.27
C LYS A 157 8.95 -3.06 -1.53
N PHE A 158 9.42 -3.55 -2.66
CA PHE A 158 9.23 -2.89 -3.95
C PHE A 158 7.96 -3.43 -4.59
N ASN A 159 6.92 -2.59 -4.65
CA ASN A 159 5.61 -2.97 -5.15
C ASN A 159 5.42 -2.57 -6.62
N LEU A 160 6.21 -1.62 -7.11
CA LEU A 160 6.07 -1.11 -8.48
C LEU A 160 7.15 -1.70 -9.39
N LEU A 161 6.77 -2.05 -10.62
CA LEU A 161 7.67 -2.65 -11.59
C LEU A 161 8.90 -1.78 -11.90
N ARG A 162 8.76 -0.45 -11.79
CA ARG A 162 9.86 0.51 -12.03
C ARG A 162 10.87 0.59 -10.88
N GLU A 163 10.49 0.14 -9.69
CA GLU A 163 11.36 0.19 -8.51
C GLU A 163 12.41 -0.92 -8.60
N GLU A 164 11.99 -2.14 -8.93
CA GLU A 164 12.88 -3.30 -9.10
C GLU A 164 12.60 -4.04 -10.41
N SER A 165 12.98 -3.40 -11.53
CA SER A 165 12.71 -3.92 -12.86
C SER A 165 13.42 -5.26 -13.14
N GLU A 166 14.61 -5.49 -12.58
CA GLU A 166 15.34 -6.74 -12.73
C GLU A 166 14.61 -7.91 -12.05
N GLY A 167 14.20 -7.72 -10.79
CA GLY A 167 13.53 -8.77 -10.02
C GLY A 167 12.20 -9.19 -10.66
N TYR A 168 11.39 -8.21 -11.07
CA TYR A 168 10.15 -8.48 -11.79
C TYR A 168 10.35 -9.09 -13.17
N ALA A 169 11.38 -8.66 -13.93
CA ALA A 169 11.68 -9.26 -15.23
C ALA A 169 12.09 -10.73 -15.11
N LYS A 170 12.92 -11.07 -14.11
CA LYS A 170 13.31 -12.46 -13.82
C LYS A 170 12.11 -13.32 -13.41
N LEU A 171 11.22 -12.78 -12.58
CA LEU A 171 9.98 -13.45 -12.19
C LEU A 171 9.10 -13.76 -13.40
N VAL A 172 8.79 -12.76 -14.24
CA VAL A 172 7.95 -12.95 -15.43
C VAL A 172 8.59 -13.95 -16.39
N THR A 173 9.90 -13.85 -16.61
CA THR A 173 10.63 -14.79 -17.47
C THR A 173 10.51 -16.23 -16.97
N LEU A 174 10.68 -16.46 -15.66
CA LEU A 174 10.53 -17.77 -15.03
C LEU A 174 9.11 -18.33 -15.20
N LEU A 175 8.08 -17.51 -14.95
CA LEU A 175 6.68 -17.94 -15.06
C LEU A 175 6.29 -18.27 -16.51
N SER A 176 6.75 -17.47 -17.49
CA SER A 176 6.50 -17.71 -18.91
C SER A 176 7.22 -18.94 -19.44
N GLN A 177 8.42 -19.24 -18.96
CA GLN A 177 9.13 -20.48 -19.30
C GLN A 177 8.44 -21.72 -18.71
N SER A 178 7.97 -21.60 -17.46
CA SER A 178 7.24 -22.68 -16.78
C SER A 178 5.92 -23.02 -17.47
N GLY A 179 5.31 -22.07 -18.19
CA GLY A 179 4.12 -22.30 -19.02
C GLY A 179 4.34 -23.18 -20.26
N LEU A 180 5.59 -23.38 -20.67
CA LEU A 180 5.98 -24.12 -21.89
C LEU A 180 6.47 -25.54 -21.60
N ASP A 181 7.01 -25.82 -20.41
CA ASP A 181 7.55 -27.14 -20.06
C ASP A 181 6.45 -28.08 -19.55
N LEU A 182 6.17 -29.10 -20.37
CA LEU A 182 5.30 -30.23 -20.04
C LEU A 182 5.86 -31.01 -18.83
N ILE A 183 5.23 -30.80 -17.68
CA ILE A 183 5.02 -31.77 -16.58
C ILE A 183 6.28 -32.56 -16.14
N SER A 184 6.86 -32.14 -15.02
CA SER A 184 7.32 -33.09 -14.00
C SER A 184 7.07 -32.53 -12.60
N ASP A 185 6.58 -33.35 -11.67
CA ASP A 185 6.24 -32.93 -10.31
C ASP A 185 7.41 -32.26 -9.56
N GLY A 186 8.66 -32.64 -9.87
CA GLY A 186 9.87 -32.05 -9.27
C GLY A 186 10.19 -30.62 -9.72
N VAL A 187 9.62 -30.15 -10.83
CA VAL A 187 9.83 -28.76 -11.31
C VAL A 187 9.01 -27.77 -10.47
N SER A 188 7.92 -28.22 -9.84
CA SER A 188 7.06 -27.35 -9.04
C SER A 188 7.76 -26.83 -7.78
N GLU A 189 8.36 -27.70 -6.96
CA GLU A 189 9.05 -27.29 -5.73
C GLU A 189 10.29 -26.42 -6.00
N SER A 190 11.04 -26.73 -7.06
CA SER A 190 12.21 -25.94 -7.44
C SER A 190 11.80 -24.52 -7.87
N THR A 191 10.74 -24.40 -8.69
CA THR A 191 10.18 -23.10 -9.11
C THR A 191 9.69 -22.29 -7.91
N ILE A 192 9.02 -22.93 -6.96
CA ILE A 192 8.57 -22.31 -5.70
C ILE A 192 9.75 -21.76 -4.91
N SER A 193 10.82 -22.54 -4.78
CA SER A 193 12.03 -22.11 -4.09
C SER A 193 12.69 -20.92 -4.80
N VAL A 194 12.71 -20.91 -6.14
CA VAL A 194 13.24 -19.78 -6.92
C VAL A 194 12.39 -18.54 -6.73
N ILE A 195 11.05 -18.63 -6.77
CA ILE A 195 10.16 -17.48 -6.52
C ILE A 195 10.39 -16.91 -5.12
N LYS A 196 10.45 -17.76 -4.08
CA LYS A 196 10.79 -17.32 -2.71
C LYS A 196 12.15 -16.64 -2.64
N SER A 197 13.15 -17.17 -3.36
CA SER A 197 14.48 -16.57 -3.45
C SER A 197 14.46 -15.21 -4.18
N LEU A 198 13.66 -15.05 -5.23
CA LEU A 198 13.52 -13.77 -5.94
C LEU A 198 12.85 -12.73 -5.05
N ILE A 199 11.77 -13.10 -4.34
CA ILE A 199 11.09 -12.23 -3.37
C ILE A 199 12.08 -11.73 -2.32
N GLY A 200 12.89 -12.62 -1.73
CA GLY A 200 13.84 -12.26 -0.69
C GLY A 200 15.11 -11.56 -1.18
N HIS A 201 15.57 -11.82 -2.41
CA HIS A 201 16.80 -11.22 -2.93
C HIS A 201 16.58 -9.80 -3.46
N PHE A 202 15.43 -9.56 -4.09
CA PHE A 202 15.07 -8.26 -4.67
C PHE A 202 14.04 -7.51 -3.83
N ASP A 203 13.76 -7.95 -2.60
CA ASP A 203 12.76 -7.34 -1.72
C ASP A 203 11.40 -7.07 -2.43
N LEU A 204 10.95 -8.01 -3.26
CA LEU A 204 9.70 -7.83 -4.04
C LEU A 204 8.49 -7.87 -3.12
N ASP A 205 7.47 -7.06 -3.41
CA ASP A 205 6.21 -7.14 -2.69
C ASP A 205 5.46 -8.45 -3.02
N PRO A 206 5.16 -9.31 -2.03
CA PRO A 206 4.51 -10.59 -2.29
C PRO A 206 3.12 -10.48 -2.93
N ASN A 207 2.38 -9.40 -2.67
CA ASN A 207 1.05 -9.22 -3.29
C ASN A 207 1.21 -8.87 -4.77
N ARG A 208 2.20 -8.05 -5.12
CA ARG A 208 2.49 -7.76 -6.53
C ARG A 208 3.01 -9.00 -7.26
N VAL A 209 3.87 -9.79 -6.62
CA VAL A 209 4.31 -11.07 -7.18
C VAL A 209 3.12 -12.00 -7.40
N PHE A 210 2.21 -12.08 -6.44
CA PHE A 210 1.01 -12.90 -6.57
C PHE A 210 0.10 -12.44 -7.72
N ASP A 211 -0.08 -11.13 -7.86
CA ASP A 211 -0.84 -10.52 -8.95
C ASP A 211 -0.27 -10.90 -10.33
N ILE A 212 1.07 -10.88 -10.47
CA ILE A 212 1.75 -11.33 -11.70
C ILE A 212 1.57 -12.85 -11.94
N VAL A 213 1.62 -13.67 -10.88
CA VAL A 213 1.34 -15.11 -11.00
C VAL A 213 -0.08 -15.35 -11.54
N LEU A 214 -1.07 -14.60 -11.04
CA LEU A 214 -2.46 -14.68 -11.53
C LEU A 214 -2.58 -14.21 -12.99
N GLU A 215 -1.89 -13.14 -13.38
CA GLU A 215 -1.84 -12.69 -14.79
C GLU A 215 -1.21 -13.75 -15.71
N CYS A 216 -0.12 -14.40 -15.29
CA CYS A 216 0.47 -15.50 -16.05
C CYS A 216 -0.47 -16.72 -16.12
N PHE A 217 -1.24 -16.99 -15.06
CA PHE A 217 -2.22 -18.08 -15.05
C PHE A 217 -3.40 -17.80 -15.99
N GLU A 218 -3.86 -16.56 -16.06
CA GLU A 218 -4.87 -16.11 -17.05
C GLU A 218 -4.40 -16.37 -18.50
N LEU A 219 -3.12 -16.11 -18.80
CA LEU A 219 -2.54 -16.32 -20.13
C LEU A 219 -2.31 -17.80 -20.47
N HIS A 220 -2.10 -18.65 -19.45
CA HIS A 220 -1.75 -20.07 -19.61
C HIS A 220 -2.62 -20.98 -18.70
N PRO A 221 -3.94 -21.06 -18.93
CA PRO A 221 -4.87 -21.78 -18.05
C PRO A 221 -4.63 -23.29 -17.99
N ASN A 222 -3.97 -23.86 -19.00
CA ASN A 222 -3.66 -25.29 -19.08
C ASN A 222 -2.41 -25.70 -18.27
N CYS A 223 -1.65 -24.74 -17.74
CA CYS A 223 -0.44 -25.07 -16.99
C CYS A 223 -0.78 -25.40 -15.53
N SER A 224 -0.52 -26.64 -15.13
CA SER A 224 -0.86 -27.13 -13.78
C SER A 224 0.01 -26.53 -12.67
N ILE A 225 1.16 -25.94 -12.99
CA ILE A 225 2.10 -25.38 -12.02
C ILE A 225 1.45 -24.27 -11.19
N PHE A 226 0.57 -23.46 -11.79
CA PHE A 226 -0.07 -22.35 -11.10
C PHE A 226 -0.93 -22.80 -9.90
N TYR A 227 -1.58 -23.96 -9.98
CA TYR A 227 -2.32 -24.54 -8.85
C TYR A 227 -1.42 -24.86 -7.65
N ASN A 228 -0.14 -25.17 -7.88
CA ASN A 228 0.84 -25.40 -6.82
C ASN A 228 1.46 -24.09 -6.32
N LEU A 229 1.48 -23.03 -7.14
CA LEU A 229 2.02 -21.72 -6.77
C LEU A 229 1.06 -20.90 -5.90
N ILE A 230 -0.23 -20.91 -6.21
CA ILE A 230 -1.23 -20.09 -5.53
C ILE A 230 -1.28 -20.33 -4.00
N PRO A 231 -1.21 -21.57 -3.47
CA PRO A 231 -1.24 -21.84 -2.03
C PRO A 231 -0.08 -21.25 -1.22
N ILE A 232 0.99 -20.77 -1.86
CA ILE A 232 2.13 -20.12 -1.18
C ILE A 232 1.73 -18.74 -0.66
N PHE A 233 0.73 -18.12 -1.29
CA PHE A 233 0.23 -16.80 -0.94
C PHE A 233 -1.00 -16.92 -0.02
N PRO A 234 -1.29 -15.90 0.80
CA PRO A 234 -2.48 -15.91 1.66
C PRO A 234 -3.77 -16.00 0.83
N LYS A 235 -4.67 -16.93 1.16
CA LYS A 235 -5.94 -17.14 0.44
C LYS A 235 -6.80 -15.88 0.33
N SER A 236 -6.83 -15.07 1.39
CA SER A 236 -7.57 -13.80 1.43
C SER A 236 -7.13 -12.81 0.35
N ASN A 237 -5.88 -12.89 -0.10
CA ASN A 237 -5.33 -11.92 -1.03
C ASN A 237 -5.77 -12.25 -2.46
N ALA A 238 -6.10 -13.51 -2.75
CA ALA A 238 -6.51 -13.94 -4.09
C ALA A 238 -7.85 -13.32 -4.48
N SER A 239 -8.85 -13.38 -3.58
CA SER A 239 -10.15 -12.76 -3.79
C SER A 239 -10.06 -11.23 -3.86
N GLN A 240 -9.23 -10.62 -3.01
CA GLN A 240 -9.01 -9.17 -3.03
C GLN A 240 -8.35 -8.69 -4.32
N ILE A 241 -7.33 -9.39 -4.82
CA ILE A 241 -6.65 -9.06 -6.09
C ILE A 241 -7.61 -9.22 -7.26
N LEU A 242 -8.36 -10.34 -7.33
CA LEU A 242 -9.40 -10.53 -8.35
C LEU A 242 -10.47 -9.45 -8.29
N GLY A 243 -10.94 -9.12 -7.08
CA GLY A 243 -11.91 -8.05 -6.87
C GLY A 243 -11.40 -6.70 -7.36
N PHE A 244 -10.13 -6.38 -7.11
CA PHE A 244 -9.48 -5.18 -7.63
C PHE A 244 -9.40 -5.18 -9.17
N LYS A 245 -9.10 -6.34 -9.79
CA LYS A 245 -9.11 -6.48 -11.26
C LYS A 245 -10.52 -6.29 -11.83
N PHE A 246 -11.56 -6.87 -11.23
CA PHE A 246 -12.94 -6.64 -11.67
C PHE A 246 -13.37 -5.18 -11.51
N GLN A 247 -12.99 -4.53 -10.39
CA GLN A 247 -13.24 -3.12 -10.13
C GLN A 247 -12.51 -2.17 -11.10
N TYR A 248 -11.37 -2.59 -11.68
CA TYR A 248 -10.68 -1.81 -12.69
C TYR A 248 -11.56 -1.56 -13.92
N TYR A 249 -12.28 -2.59 -14.39
CA TYR A 249 -13.19 -2.50 -15.53
C TYR A 249 -14.54 -1.82 -15.21
N GLN A 250 -14.81 -1.54 -13.93
CA GLN A 250 -16.00 -0.78 -13.52
C GLN A 250 -15.79 0.74 -13.59
N ARG A 251 -14.54 1.19 -13.82
CA ARG A 251 -14.19 2.61 -13.83
C ARG A 251 -14.63 3.28 -15.12
N MET A 252 -15.16 4.49 -15.04
CA MET A 252 -15.66 5.26 -16.18
C MET A 252 -14.57 5.56 -17.23
N GLU A 253 -13.30 5.53 -16.84
CA GLU A 253 -12.17 5.75 -17.75
C GLU A 253 -11.82 4.52 -18.60
N VAL A 254 -12.31 3.33 -18.23
CA VAL A 254 -12.02 2.07 -18.91
C VAL A 254 -13.21 1.67 -19.77
N ASN A 255 -13.11 1.90 -21.07
CA ASN A 255 -14.18 1.58 -22.03
C ASN A 255 -14.13 0.12 -22.54
N ASN A 256 -13.27 -0.73 -21.97
CA ASN A 256 -13.13 -2.12 -22.39
C ASN A 256 -13.95 -3.03 -21.48
N PRO A 257 -14.67 -4.03 -22.03
CA PRO A 257 -15.33 -5.04 -21.22
C PRO A 257 -14.29 -5.90 -20.50
N VAL A 258 -14.73 -6.58 -19.44
CA VAL A 258 -13.90 -7.52 -18.71
C VAL A 258 -13.50 -8.68 -19.64
N PRO A 259 -12.21 -9.01 -19.75
CA PRO A 259 -11.75 -10.13 -20.56
C PRO A 259 -12.30 -11.47 -20.09
N LEU A 260 -12.61 -12.36 -21.04
CA LEU A 260 -13.07 -13.72 -20.74
C LEU A 260 -12.04 -14.51 -19.91
N GLY A 261 -10.74 -14.29 -20.15
CA GLY A 261 -9.66 -14.92 -19.40
C GLY A 261 -9.77 -14.68 -17.89
N LEU A 262 -10.15 -13.47 -17.47
CA LEU A 262 -10.33 -13.14 -16.05
C LEU A 262 -11.50 -13.91 -15.43
N TYR A 263 -12.60 -14.08 -16.16
CA TYR A 263 -13.73 -14.90 -15.70
C TYR A 263 -13.37 -16.38 -15.62
N GLN A 264 -12.63 -16.90 -16.60
CA GLN A 264 -12.13 -18.27 -16.59
C GLN A 264 -11.16 -18.51 -15.44
N LEU A 265 -10.23 -17.57 -15.18
CA LEU A 265 -9.32 -17.61 -14.05
C LEU A 265 -10.09 -17.68 -12.73
N ALA A 266 -11.07 -16.79 -12.52
CA ALA A 266 -11.90 -16.81 -11.32
C ALA A 266 -12.64 -18.15 -11.15
N ALA A 267 -13.19 -18.70 -12.24
CA ALA A 267 -13.84 -20.00 -12.22
C ALA A 267 -12.87 -21.16 -11.89
N LEU A 268 -11.67 -21.19 -12.48
CA LEU A 268 -10.65 -22.20 -12.20
C LEU A 268 -10.23 -22.18 -10.72
N LEU A 269 -10.08 -20.99 -10.14
CA LEU A 269 -9.69 -20.81 -8.74
C LEU A 269 -10.78 -21.28 -7.76
N VAL A 270 -12.05 -21.01 -8.08
CA VAL A 270 -13.20 -21.49 -7.30
C VAL A 270 -13.36 -23.01 -7.44
N LYS A 271 -13.27 -23.54 -8.66
CA LYS A 271 -13.32 -24.99 -8.94
C LYS A 271 -12.25 -25.76 -8.16
N ALA A 272 -11.05 -25.21 -8.07
CA ALA A 272 -9.94 -25.81 -7.32
C ALA A 272 -10.06 -25.64 -5.79
N GLY A 273 -11.07 -24.92 -5.28
CA GLY A 273 -11.24 -24.65 -3.84
C GLY A 273 -10.18 -23.71 -3.26
N LEU A 274 -9.53 -22.90 -4.10
CA LEU A 274 -8.53 -21.92 -3.66
C LEU A 274 -9.20 -20.63 -3.17
N ILE A 275 -10.40 -20.33 -3.69
CA ILE A 275 -11.20 -19.14 -3.38
C ILE A 275 -12.66 -19.56 -3.21
N ASP A 276 -13.37 -18.93 -2.28
CA ASP A 276 -14.82 -19.12 -2.12
C ASP A 276 -15.59 -18.28 -3.14
N LEU A 277 -16.61 -18.86 -3.78
CA LEU A 277 -17.45 -18.16 -4.77
C LEU A 277 -17.99 -16.82 -4.23
N ASP A 278 -18.52 -16.82 -3.01
CA ASP A 278 -19.09 -15.63 -2.38
C ASP A 278 -18.07 -14.52 -2.18
N SER A 279 -16.79 -14.86 -1.98
CA SER A 279 -15.73 -13.87 -1.81
C SER A 279 -15.43 -13.09 -3.09
N VAL A 280 -15.61 -13.70 -4.26
CA VAL A 280 -15.47 -13.04 -5.57
C VAL A 280 -16.72 -12.21 -5.88
N CYS A 281 -17.90 -12.79 -5.63
CA CYS A 281 -19.20 -12.17 -5.92
C CYS A 281 -19.38 -10.79 -5.25
N VAL A 282 -18.84 -10.58 -4.04
CA VAL A 282 -18.92 -9.29 -3.32
C VAL A 282 -18.31 -8.12 -4.11
N HIS A 283 -17.39 -8.40 -5.04
CA HIS A 283 -16.71 -7.38 -5.82
C HIS A 283 -17.34 -7.12 -7.20
N LEU A 284 -18.32 -7.93 -7.62
CA LEU A 284 -18.93 -7.85 -8.95
C LEU A 284 -20.04 -6.81 -9.02
N LEU A 285 -20.27 -6.30 -10.23
CA LEU A 285 -21.40 -5.43 -10.56
C LEU A 285 -22.27 -6.04 -11.67
N PRO A 286 -23.58 -5.70 -11.70
CA PRO A 286 -24.31 -4.87 -10.74
C PRO A 286 -24.51 -5.57 -9.37
N LYS A 287 -24.70 -4.78 -8.30
CA LYS A 287 -25.07 -5.35 -6.98
C LYS A 287 -26.48 -5.95 -7.07
N ASP A 288 -26.75 -7.04 -6.36
CA ASP A 288 -28.00 -7.82 -6.45
C ASP A 288 -29.29 -6.97 -6.49
N ASN A 289 -29.36 -5.88 -5.71
CA ASN A 289 -30.52 -4.99 -5.67
C ASN A 289 -30.66 -4.09 -6.91
N GLU A 290 -29.56 -3.64 -7.49
CA GLU A 290 -29.55 -2.78 -8.70
C GLU A 290 -29.76 -3.62 -9.97
N ALA A 291 -29.25 -4.86 -9.97
CA ALA A 291 -29.51 -5.86 -11.01
C ALA A 291 -31.02 -6.14 -11.16
N PHE A 292 -31.72 -6.20 -10.02
CA PHE A 292 -33.17 -6.42 -9.94
C PHE A 292 -33.99 -5.30 -10.60
N ASP A 293 -33.67 -4.04 -10.30
CA ASP A 293 -34.42 -2.89 -10.84
C ASP A 293 -34.20 -2.70 -12.35
N HIS A 294 -32.96 -2.89 -12.83
CA HIS A 294 -32.63 -2.81 -14.25
C HIS A 294 -33.40 -3.87 -15.06
N TYR A 295 -33.41 -5.11 -14.58
CA TYR A 295 -34.05 -6.22 -15.25
C TYR A 295 -35.58 -6.11 -15.30
N ASN A 296 -36.24 -5.68 -14.21
CA ASN A 296 -37.68 -5.44 -14.20
C ASN A 296 -38.07 -4.32 -15.17
N THR A 297 -37.22 -3.29 -15.28
CA THR A 297 -37.41 -2.19 -16.24
C THR A 297 -37.24 -2.67 -17.69
N PHE A 298 -36.31 -3.60 -17.94
CA PHE A 298 -36.14 -4.20 -19.26
C PHE A 298 -37.30 -5.14 -19.63
N LEU A 299 -37.73 -6.01 -18.71
CA LEU A 299 -38.88 -6.90 -18.89
C LEU A 299 -40.17 -6.13 -19.17
N THR A 300 -40.44 -5.05 -18.44
CA THR A 300 -41.64 -4.23 -18.66
C THR A 300 -41.64 -3.57 -20.03
N LYS A 301 -40.48 -3.08 -20.52
CA LYS A 301 -40.35 -2.57 -21.90
C LYS A 301 -40.63 -3.64 -22.97
N ARG A 302 -40.05 -4.83 -22.83
CA ARG A 302 -40.29 -5.97 -23.74
C ARG A 302 -41.74 -6.43 -23.70
N LEU A 303 -42.37 -6.49 -22.53
CA LEU A 303 -43.80 -6.79 -22.40
C LEU A 303 -44.64 -5.72 -23.07
N ASP A 304 -44.28 -4.44 -22.94
CA ASP A 304 -44.95 -3.34 -23.64
C ASP A 304 -44.80 -3.42 -25.16
N GLU A 305 -43.65 -3.87 -25.67
CA GLU A 305 -43.42 -4.14 -27.09
C GLU A 305 -44.25 -5.32 -27.60
N VAL A 306 -44.27 -6.44 -26.87
CA VAL A 306 -45.13 -7.59 -27.19
C VAL A 306 -46.62 -7.21 -27.13
N ASN A 307 -47.02 -6.41 -26.14
CA ASN A 307 -48.38 -5.89 -26.03
C ASN A 307 -48.74 -4.90 -27.16
N LYS A 308 -47.75 -4.27 -27.81
CA LYS A 308 -47.96 -3.47 -29.03
C LYS A 308 -48.10 -4.34 -30.27
N ILE A 309 -47.39 -5.48 -30.35
CA ILE A 309 -47.42 -6.40 -31.50
C ILE A 309 -48.82 -7.02 -31.71
N GLY A 310 -49.68 -7.05 -30.68
CA GLY A 310 -51.09 -7.48 -30.80
C GLY A 310 -52.14 -6.37 -30.91
N LYS A 311 -51.77 -5.09 -30.82
CA LYS A 311 -52.71 -3.95 -30.90
C LYS A 311 -52.90 -3.52 -32.35
N ILE A 312 -53.85 -4.15 -33.03
CA ILE A 312 -54.34 -3.69 -34.32
C ILE A 312 -55.15 -2.40 -34.08
N ASN A 313 -54.71 -1.27 -34.66
CA ASN A 313 -55.49 -0.03 -34.64
C ASN A 313 -56.79 -0.22 -35.44
N LEU A 314 -57.89 -0.55 -34.76
CA LEU A 314 -59.24 -0.66 -35.34
C LEU A 314 -59.77 0.67 -35.93
N ALA A 315 -59.07 1.79 -35.70
CA ALA A 315 -59.41 3.09 -36.27
C ALA A 315 -59.06 3.24 -37.77
N ALA A 316 -58.39 2.26 -38.38
CA ALA A 316 -58.28 2.16 -39.85
C ALA A 316 -59.62 1.63 -40.43
N THR A 317 -60.73 2.31 -40.14
CA THR A 317 -62.00 2.05 -40.80
C THR A 317 -62.13 3.00 -41.98
N GLY A 318 -62.12 2.46 -43.21
CA GLY A 318 -62.76 3.12 -44.34
C GLY A 318 -61.84 3.72 -45.40
N ARG A 319 -61.02 2.89 -46.04
CA ARG A 319 -60.86 2.75 -47.49
C ARG A 319 -59.84 1.64 -47.74
N ASP A 320 -60.01 0.91 -48.82
CA ASP A 320 -59.17 -0.23 -49.24
C ASP A 320 -59.64 -1.59 -48.70
N LEU A 321 -60.92 -1.89 -48.99
CA LEU A 321 -61.50 -3.25 -48.99
C LEU A 321 -61.52 -3.86 -50.41
N MET A 322 -60.53 -3.56 -51.25
CA MET A 322 -60.40 -4.23 -52.55
C MET A 322 -58.94 -4.37 -52.94
N GLU A 323 -58.25 -5.33 -52.34
CA GLU A 323 -57.34 -6.24 -53.05
C GLU A 323 -57.39 -7.58 -52.29
N GLU A 324 -58.21 -8.50 -52.79
CA GLU A 324 -58.06 -9.91 -52.48
C GLU A 324 -56.83 -10.41 -53.24
N ASP A 325 -55.66 -10.37 -52.60
CA ASP A 325 -54.59 -11.31 -52.91
C ASP A 325 -54.14 -11.99 -51.62
N LYS A 326 -54.32 -13.31 -51.62
CA LYS A 326 -53.83 -14.21 -50.59
C LYS A 326 -52.30 -14.12 -50.54
N GLN A 327 -51.76 -13.34 -49.63
CA GLN A 327 -50.49 -13.69 -49.00
C GLN A 327 -50.82 -14.03 -47.55
N GLU A 328 -50.81 -15.34 -47.25
CA GLU A 328 -50.71 -15.81 -45.87
C GLU A 328 -49.62 -15.01 -45.16
N ALA A 329 -49.91 -14.57 -43.94
CA ALA A 329 -48.97 -13.93 -43.04
C ALA A 329 -47.88 -14.94 -42.60
N ALA A 330 -47.07 -15.41 -43.55
CA ALA A 330 -45.72 -15.82 -43.28
C ALA A 330 -44.95 -14.52 -43.15
N THR A 331 -44.73 -14.07 -41.92
CA THR A 331 -43.64 -13.15 -41.63
C THR A 331 -42.42 -13.72 -42.35
N ASP A 332 -41.93 -13.01 -43.37
CA ASP A 332 -40.88 -13.51 -44.25
C ASP A 332 -39.75 -14.05 -43.36
N LEU A 333 -39.39 -15.33 -43.51
CA LEU A 333 -38.50 -16.01 -42.55
C LEU A 333 -37.18 -15.24 -42.37
N PHE A 334 -36.74 -14.56 -43.42
CA PHE A 334 -35.60 -13.65 -43.42
C PHE A 334 -35.83 -12.38 -42.58
N VAL A 335 -37.01 -11.76 -42.64
CA VAL A 335 -37.36 -10.60 -41.79
C VAL A 335 -37.46 -11.01 -40.32
N ALA A 336 -37.99 -12.20 -40.02
CA ALA A 336 -38.00 -12.73 -38.66
C ALA A 336 -36.59 -13.03 -38.13
N LEU A 337 -35.70 -13.59 -38.96
CA LEU A 337 -34.29 -13.80 -38.61
C LEU A 337 -33.53 -12.48 -38.43
N ASP A 338 -33.78 -11.49 -39.27
CA ASP A 338 -33.14 -10.18 -39.18
C ASP A 338 -33.58 -9.45 -37.89
N MET A 339 -34.88 -9.53 -37.54
CA MET A 339 -35.38 -9.02 -36.27
C MET A 339 -34.81 -9.77 -35.05
N GLU A 340 -34.62 -11.09 -35.15
CA GLU A 340 -33.99 -11.90 -34.10
C GLU A 340 -32.51 -11.53 -33.93
N ASN A 341 -31.77 -11.41 -35.03
CA ASN A 341 -30.37 -10.99 -35.03
C ASN A 341 -30.20 -9.57 -34.49
N GLU A 342 -31.07 -8.63 -34.84
CA GLU A 342 -31.10 -7.28 -34.26
C GLU A 342 -31.34 -7.34 -32.74
N SER A 343 -32.26 -8.20 -32.28
CA SER A 343 -32.54 -8.37 -30.86
C SER A 343 -31.37 -8.97 -30.07
N VAL A 344 -30.56 -9.83 -30.70
CA VAL A 344 -29.33 -10.40 -30.13
C VAL A 344 -28.25 -9.32 -30.03
N VAL A 345 -28.12 -8.47 -31.05
CA VAL A 345 -27.17 -7.35 -31.06
C VAL A 345 -27.51 -6.33 -29.97
N GLU A 346 -28.80 -6.10 -29.68
CA GLU A 346 -29.24 -5.25 -28.57
C GLU A 346 -28.93 -5.82 -27.17
N LEU A 347 -28.74 -7.14 -27.04
CA LEU A 347 -28.47 -7.85 -25.77
C LEU A 347 -26.97 -8.00 -25.45
N LEU A 348 -26.08 -7.82 -26.44
CA LEU A 348 -24.63 -7.84 -26.25
C LEU A 348 -24.11 -6.83 -25.21
N PRO A 349 -24.55 -5.55 -25.20
CA PRO A 349 -24.08 -4.59 -24.19
C PRO A 349 -24.52 -4.94 -22.76
N GLU A 350 -25.64 -5.66 -22.58
CA GLU A 350 -26.06 -6.16 -21.26
C GLU A 350 -25.12 -7.27 -20.76
N LEU A 351 -24.66 -8.13 -21.67
CA LEU A 351 -23.70 -9.18 -21.36
C LEU A 351 -22.31 -8.62 -21.03
N GLU A 352 -21.88 -7.60 -21.76
CA GLU A 352 -20.59 -6.92 -21.55
C GLU A 352 -20.57 -6.07 -20.28
N SER A 353 -21.72 -5.52 -19.88
CA SER A 353 -21.84 -4.69 -18.67
C SER A 353 -22.09 -5.50 -17.39
N ASN A 354 -22.66 -6.71 -17.50
CA ASN A 354 -23.01 -7.53 -16.35
C ASN A 354 -21.94 -8.57 -16.03
N GLN A 355 -21.15 -8.31 -14.99
CA GLN A 355 -20.04 -9.18 -14.60
C GLN A 355 -20.50 -10.53 -14.03
N TRP A 356 -21.75 -10.63 -13.54
CA TRP A 356 -22.32 -11.89 -13.10
C TRP A 356 -22.55 -12.86 -14.26
N LEU A 357 -23.04 -12.35 -15.39
CA LEU A 357 -23.24 -13.15 -16.60
C LEU A 357 -21.89 -13.57 -17.20
N GLY A 358 -20.91 -12.67 -17.19
CA GLY A 358 -19.54 -13.00 -17.60
C GLY A 358 -18.91 -14.10 -16.74
N LEU A 359 -19.11 -14.05 -15.41
CA LEU A 359 -18.62 -15.09 -14.51
C LEU A 359 -19.31 -16.43 -14.76
N LEU A 360 -20.62 -16.43 -15.02
CA LEU A 360 -21.36 -17.64 -15.40
C LEU A 360 -20.78 -18.28 -16.67
N ILE A 361 -20.47 -17.48 -17.69
CA ILE A 361 -19.77 -17.97 -18.90
C ILE A 361 -18.41 -18.58 -18.52
N GLY A 362 -17.65 -17.93 -17.65
CA GLY A 362 -16.38 -18.45 -17.15
C GLY A 362 -16.49 -19.85 -16.53
N PHE A 363 -17.51 -20.10 -15.69
CA PHE A 363 -17.76 -21.42 -15.11
C PHE A 363 -18.15 -22.48 -16.13
N LEU A 364 -18.97 -22.11 -17.13
CA LEU A 364 -19.35 -23.02 -18.21
C LEU A 364 -18.15 -23.36 -19.10
N SER A 365 -17.29 -22.39 -19.43
CA SER A 365 -16.05 -22.62 -20.20
C SER A 365 -15.07 -23.57 -19.48
N VAL A 366 -15.10 -23.59 -18.14
CA VAL A 366 -14.23 -24.42 -17.29
C VAL A 366 -14.91 -25.76 -16.91
N ASP A 367 -16.09 -26.03 -17.47
CA ASP A 367 -16.86 -27.26 -17.25
C ASP A 367 -17.21 -27.51 -15.76
N ASP A 368 -17.46 -26.46 -14.99
CA ASP A 368 -17.88 -26.52 -13.57
C ASP A 368 -19.38 -26.27 -13.41
N TRP A 369 -20.15 -27.35 -13.54
CA TRP A 369 -21.60 -27.30 -13.42
C TRP A 369 -22.10 -26.96 -12.02
N CYS A 370 -21.41 -27.39 -10.97
CA CYS A 370 -21.88 -27.20 -9.60
C CYS A 370 -21.98 -25.71 -9.26
N HIS A 371 -20.92 -24.95 -9.54
CA HIS A 371 -20.91 -23.51 -9.29
C HIS A 371 -21.72 -22.75 -10.35
N ALA A 372 -21.73 -23.20 -11.61
CA ALA A 372 -22.60 -22.63 -12.64
C ALA A 372 -24.09 -22.75 -12.26
N HIS A 373 -24.52 -23.90 -11.73
CA HIS A 373 -25.90 -24.12 -11.29
C HIS A 373 -26.30 -23.18 -10.15
N VAL A 374 -25.42 -22.98 -9.17
CA VAL A 374 -25.63 -21.99 -8.10
C VAL A 374 -25.80 -20.58 -8.67
N LEU A 375 -25.02 -20.20 -9.68
CA LEU A 375 -25.17 -18.92 -10.37
C LEU A 375 -26.46 -18.86 -11.21
N PHE A 376 -26.87 -19.96 -11.87
CA PHE A 376 -28.17 -20.01 -12.56
C PHE A 376 -29.33 -19.79 -11.61
N ASP A 377 -29.28 -20.35 -10.40
CA ASP A 377 -30.33 -20.13 -9.39
C ASP A 377 -30.35 -18.68 -8.92
N ARG A 378 -29.18 -18.10 -8.63
CA ARG A 378 -29.03 -16.68 -8.23
C ARG A 378 -29.49 -15.72 -9.32
N LEU A 379 -29.15 -16.02 -10.57
CA LEU A 379 -29.44 -15.19 -11.75
C LEU A 379 -30.72 -15.63 -12.48
N SER A 380 -31.51 -16.54 -11.90
CA SER A 380 -32.73 -17.11 -12.51
C SER A 380 -33.70 -16.05 -12.99
N HIS A 381 -33.78 -14.95 -12.23
CA HIS A 381 -34.57 -13.78 -12.58
C HIS A 381 -34.09 -13.15 -13.89
N LEU A 382 -32.78 -12.95 -14.10
CA LEU A 382 -32.19 -12.36 -15.32
C LEU A 382 -32.43 -13.21 -16.58
N ASN A 383 -32.85 -14.48 -16.42
CA ASN A 383 -33.00 -15.47 -17.48
C ASN A 383 -31.71 -15.54 -18.33
N PRO A 384 -30.62 -16.11 -17.79
CA PRO A 384 -29.30 -16.12 -18.42
C PRO A 384 -29.30 -16.84 -19.78
N THR A 385 -30.25 -17.76 -19.99
CA THR A 385 -30.50 -18.46 -21.27
C THR A 385 -31.08 -17.57 -22.37
N LYS A 386 -31.30 -16.27 -22.12
CA LYS A 386 -31.57 -15.29 -23.18
C LYS A 386 -30.34 -14.95 -24.00
N HIS A 387 -29.14 -15.12 -23.44
CA HIS A 387 -27.91 -14.78 -24.12
C HIS A 387 -27.39 -15.99 -24.90
N ILE A 388 -27.20 -15.81 -26.21
CA ILE A 388 -26.75 -16.88 -27.11
C ILE A 388 -25.43 -17.51 -26.65
N GLN A 389 -24.48 -16.71 -26.17
CA GLN A 389 -23.18 -17.21 -25.68
C GLN A 389 -23.32 -18.18 -24.50
N ILE A 390 -24.26 -17.91 -23.57
CA ILE A 390 -24.53 -18.81 -22.44
C ILE A 390 -25.23 -20.08 -22.93
N CYS A 391 -26.16 -19.95 -23.88
CA CYS A 391 -26.85 -21.08 -24.49
C CYS A 391 -25.91 -22.00 -25.28
N ASP A 392 -24.98 -21.44 -26.05
CA ASP A 392 -24.01 -22.21 -26.82
C ASP A 392 -23.06 -22.99 -25.89
N GLU A 393 -22.60 -22.37 -24.81
CA GLU A 393 -21.78 -23.04 -23.80
C GLU A 393 -22.57 -24.14 -23.04
N LEU A 394 -23.84 -23.89 -22.73
CA LEU A 394 -24.74 -24.91 -22.19
C LEU A 394 -24.93 -26.09 -23.16
N LEU A 395 -25.16 -25.81 -24.44
CA LEU A 395 -25.31 -26.83 -25.49
C LEU A 395 -24.02 -27.62 -25.70
N ARG A 396 -22.85 -26.99 -25.55
CA ARG A 396 -21.55 -27.67 -25.52
C ARG A 396 -21.45 -28.63 -24.34
N TYR A 397 -22.02 -28.28 -23.19
CA TYR A 397 -21.94 -29.06 -21.95
C TYR A 397 -22.93 -30.24 -21.88
N ILE A 398 -24.14 -30.11 -22.47
CA ILE A 398 -25.21 -31.14 -22.44
C ILE A 398 -24.76 -32.55 -22.91
N PRO A 399 -23.95 -32.71 -23.98
CA PRO A 399 -23.40 -34.00 -24.38
C PRO A 399 -22.55 -34.68 -23.30
N TYR A 400 -21.81 -33.92 -22.49
CA TYR A 400 -20.98 -34.45 -21.40
C TYR A 400 -21.83 -34.95 -20.23
N ILE A 401 -22.92 -34.25 -19.91
CA ILE A 401 -23.90 -34.69 -18.92
C ILE A 401 -24.54 -36.01 -19.40
N THR A 402 -25.06 -36.03 -20.62
CA THR A 402 -25.80 -37.19 -21.15
C THR A 402 -24.90 -38.42 -21.34
N MET A 403 -23.63 -38.26 -21.73
CA MET A 403 -22.66 -39.38 -21.74
C MET A 403 -22.35 -39.91 -20.33
N SER A 404 -22.24 -39.04 -19.33
CA SER A 404 -21.97 -39.45 -17.94
C SER A 404 -23.13 -40.28 -17.35
N TYR A 405 -24.38 -40.01 -17.77
CA TYR A 405 -25.54 -40.82 -17.41
C TYR A 405 -25.68 -42.10 -18.26
N CYS A 406 -25.21 -42.12 -19.51
CA CYS A 406 -25.20 -43.33 -20.35
C CYS A 406 -24.14 -44.38 -19.93
N PHE A 407 -23.11 -44.01 -19.18
CA PHE A 407 -22.12 -44.96 -18.63
C PHE A 407 -22.54 -45.61 -17.30
N PHE A 408 -23.70 -45.22 -16.75
CA PHE A 408 -24.26 -45.79 -15.52
C PHE A 408 -25.42 -46.77 -15.74
N PHE A 409 -25.64 -47.24 -16.99
CA PHE A 409 -26.61 -48.29 -17.33
C PHE A 409 -25.97 -49.53 -17.94
#